data_AF-A0A935V4B9-F1
#
_entry.id   AF-A0A935V4B9-F1
#
_cell.length_a   1.000
_cell.length_b   1.000
_cell.length_c   1.000
_cell.angle_alpha   90.00
_cell.angle_beta   90.00
_cell.angle_gamma   90.00
#
_symmetry.space_group_name_H-M   'P 1'
#
loop_
_entity.id
_entity.type
_entity.pdbx_description
1 polymer ?
#
loop_
_entity_poly.entity_id
_entity_poly.type
_entity_poly.pdbx_seq_one_letter_code
_entity_poly.pdbx_strand_id
1 'polypeptide(L)' 'MCRRRWPCTPSPRNAPPSPACPTCNDPDPASGLPGLWLAGDYVAGDYPATLEGAVRSGVAAARLMLGA' A
#
# COMPACT_ATOMS: atom_id res chain seq x y z
N MET A 1 -8.14 -13.54 -13.49
CA MET A 1 -6.97 -14.13 -12.79
C MET A 1 -5.86 -13.08 -12.72
N CYS A 2 -5.84 -12.27 -11.65
CA CYS A 2 -4.75 -11.34 -11.40
C CYS A 2 -3.54 -12.17 -10.93
N ARG A 3 -2.72 -12.61 -11.88
CA ARG A 3 -1.52 -13.42 -11.58
C ARG A 3 -0.52 -12.52 -10.86
N ARG A 4 0.05 -13.07 -9.79
CA ARG A 4 0.93 -12.47 -8.76
C ARG A 4 2.25 -11.84 -9.27
N ARG A 5 2.19 -11.02 -10.32
CA ARG A 5 3.33 -10.30 -10.90
C ARG A 5 2.81 -9.03 -11.59
N TRP A 6 2.34 -8.10 -10.76
CA TRP A 6 2.08 -6.67 -10.99
C TRP A 6 1.88 -6.22 -12.46
N PRO A 7 0.61 -6.09 -12.90
CA PRO A 7 0.25 -5.03 -13.84
C PRO A 7 -1.15 -4.45 -13.54
N CYS A 8 -1.48 -4.20 -12.27
CA CYS A 8 -2.61 -3.36 -11.93
C CYS A 8 -2.07 -1.94 -11.75
N THR A 9 -2.40 -1.03 -12.66
CA THR A 9 -2.26 0.40 -12.37
C THR A 9 -3.02 0.68 -11.07
N PRO A 10 -2.40 1.27 -10.05
CA PRO A 10 -3.10 1.63 -8.81
C PRO A 10 -4.33 2.45 -9.15
N SER A 11 -5.43 2.15 -8.48
CA SER A 11 -6.61 3.01 -8.56
C SER A 11 -6.19 4.41 -8.06
N PRO A 12 -6.71 5.51 -8.64
CA PRO A 12 -6.59 6.80 -8.00
C PRO A 12 -7.08 6.69 -6.56
N ARG A 13 -6.29 7.15 -5.57
CA ARG A 13 -6.72 7.15 -4.17
C ARG A 13 -8.09 7.83 -4.03
N ASN A 14 -9.01 7.21 -3.29
CA ASN A 14 -10.43 7.59 -3.13
C ASN A 14 -11.36 7.33 -4.33
N ALA A 15 -10.88 6.71 -5.40
CA ALA A 15 -11.77 6.25 -6.45
C ALA A 15 -12.63 5.06 -5.95
N PRO A 16 -13.90 4.97 -6.36
CA PRO A 16 -14.69 3.77 -6.11
C PRO A 16 -13.99 2.54 -6.72
N PRO A 17 -14.20 1.33 -6.16
CA PRO A 17 -13.58 0.11 -6.67
C PRO A 17 -13.85 -0.01 -8.18
N SER A 18 -12.79 -0.12 -8.97
CA SER A 18 -12.92 -0.18 -10.43
C SER A 18 -13.71 -1.44 -10.84
N PRO A 19 -14.66 -1.34 -11.79
CA PRO A 19 -15.45 -2.48 -12.25
C PRO A 19 -14.60 -3.56 -12.92
N ALA A 20 -13.40 -3.19 -13.41
CA ALA A 20 -12.46 -4.14 -13.99
C ALA A 20 -11.71 -4.97 -12.93
N CYS A 21 -11.58 -4.46 -11.70
CA CYS A 21 -10.82 -5.07 -10.61
C CYS A 21 -11.37 -4.63 -9.24
N PRO A 22 -12.38 -5.33 -8.69
CA PRO A 22 -13.00 -4.97 -7.41
C PRO A 22 -12.07 -5.15 -6.19
N THR A 23 -10.93 -5.81 -6.36
CA THR A 23 -9.96 -6.10 -5.29
C THR A 23 -8.64 -5.31 -5.42
N CYS A 24 -8.56 -4.34 -6.34
CA CYS A 24 -7.38 -3.48 -6.47
C CYS A 24 -7.41 -2.38 -5.42
N ASN A 25 -7.24 -2.76 -4.16
CA ASN A 25 -6.96 -1.84 -3.07
C ASN A 25 -5.45 -1.77 -2.85
N ASP A 26 -4.97 -0.63 -2.38
CA ASP A 26 -3.60 -0.50 -1.92
C ASP A 26 -3.37 -1.46 -0.73
N PRO A 27 -2.25 -2.19 -0.70
CA PRO A 27 -1.93 -3.12 0.38
C PRO A 27 -1.77 -2.41 1.73
N ASP A 28 -2.21 -3.08 2.79
CA ASP A 28 -2.02 -2.63 4.17
C ASP A 28 -0.51 -2.56 4.52
N PRO A 29 -0.06 -1.56 5.30
CA PRO A 29 1.32 -1.49 5.79
C PRO A 29 1.76 -2.76 6.53
N ALA A 30 0.83 -3.41 7.25
CA ALA A 30 1.03 -4.73 7.81
C ALA A 30 0.88 -5.78 6.71
N SER A 31 2.00 -6.38 6.29
CA SER A 31 1.98 -7.42 5.24
C SER A 31 1.22 -8.70 5.65
N GLY A 32 0.85 -8.83 6.92
CA GLY A 32 0.29 -10.04 7.52
C GLY A 32 1.34 -11.10 7.86
N LEU A 33 2.61 -10.88 7.52
CA LEU A 33 3.73 -11.73 7.90
C LEU A 33 4.48 -11.13 9.10
N PRO A 34 4.81 -11.93 10.13
CA PRO A 34 5.51 -11.44 11.31
C PRO A 34 6.88 -10.89 10.92
N GLY A 35 7.16 -9.65 11.34
CA GLY A 35 8.43 -8.96 11.06
C GLY A 35 8.56 -8.38 9.65
N LEU A 36 7.55 -8.49 8.79
CA LEU A 36 7.57 -7.90 7.45
C LEU A 36 6.53 -6.77 7.33
N TRP A 37 7.00 -5.60 6.91
CA TRP A 37 6.17 -4.41 6.76
C TRP A 37 6.37 -3.81 5.37
N LEU A 38 5.31 -3.27 4.80
CA LEU A 38 5.33 -2.63 3.48
C LEU A 38 5.47 -1.12 3.65
N ALA A 39 6.34 -0.52 2.84
CA ALA A 39 6.53 0.93 2.76
C ALA A 39 6.60 1.37 1.29
N GLY A 40 6.01 2.53 0.98
CA GLY A 40 6.07 3.13 -0.35
C GLY A 40 4.82 3.94 -0.70
N ASP A 41 4.85 4.56 -1.88
CA ASP A 41 3.74 5.31 -2.49
C ASP A 41 2.58 4.43 -2.96
N TYR A 42 2.83 3.12 -3.01
CA TYR A 42 1.87 2.05 -3.31
C TYR A 42 1.32 1.36 -2.05
N VAL A 43 1.65 1.82 -0.85
CA VAL A 43 1.07 1.30 0.40
C VAL A 43 -0.12 2.17 0.77
N ALA A 44 -1.16 1.56 1.35
CA ALA A 44 -2.36 2.27 1.78
C ALA A 44 -1.99 3.46 2.68
N GLY A 45 -2.40 4.65 2.28
CA GLY A 45 -2.16 5.89 3.02
C GLY A 45 -2.88 7.09 2.40
N ASP A 46 -3.24 8.06 3.25
CA ASP A 46 -4.00 9.25 2.84
C ASP A 46 -3.21 10.26 2.00
N TYR A 47 -1.89 10.07 1.86
CA TYR A 47 -1.01 11.01 1.16
C TYR A 47 -0.84 10.64 -0.32
N PRO A 48 -0.83 11.64 -1.23
CA PRO A 48 -0.57 11.41 -2.65
C PRO A 48 0.78 10.69 -2.90
N ALA A 49 0.93 10.08 -4.07
CA ALA A 49 2.10 9.30 -4.50
C ALA A 49 3.26 10.25 -4.76
N THR A 50 3.88 10.65 -3.65
CA THR A 50 4.88 11.71 -3.52
C THR A 50 6.02 11.18 -2.67
N LEU A 51 7.19 11.80 -2.76
CA LEU A 51 8.34 11.42 -1.92
C LEU A 51 8.01 11.56 -0.43
N GLU A 52 7.23 12.58 -0.06
CA GLU A 52 6.73 12.81 1.29
C GLU A 52 5.81 11.68 1.76
N GLY A 53 4.93 11.19 0.87
CA GLY A 53 4.07 10.03 1.12
C GLY A 53 4.87 8.75 1.33
N ALA A 54 5.86 8.49 0.47
CA ALA A 54 6.75 7.34 0.60
C ALA A 54 7.55 7.35 1.91
N VAL A 55 8.10 8.52 2.31
CA VAL A 55 8.82 8.67 3.58
C VAL A 55 7.90 8.50 4.78
N ARG A 56 6.70 9.10 4.76
CA ARG A 56 5.70 8.92 5.84
C ARG A 56 5.29 7.47 6.01
N SER A 57 5.05 6.76 4.90
CA SER A 57 4.76 5.33 4.88
C SER A 57 5.91 4.51 5.47
N GLY A 58 7.17 4.81 5.10
CA GLY A 58 8.35 4.17 5.69
C GLY A 58 8.49 4.38 7.20
N VAL A 59 8.22 5.61 7.69
CA VAL A 59 8.22 5.89 9.13
C VAL A 59 7.11 5.12 9.86
N ALA A 60 5.93 4.99 9.24
CA ALA A 60 4.83 4.20 9.81
C ALA A 60 5.21 2.72 9.91
N ALA A 61 5.78 2.14 8.85
CA ALA A 61 6.28 0.77 8.85
C ALA A 61 7.35 0.55 9.94
N ALA A 62 8.32 1.47 10.08
CA ALA A 62 9.35 1.37 11.11
C ALA A 62 8.78 1.48 12.54
N ARG A 63 7.78 2.34 12.76
CA ARG A 63 7.09 2.42 14.06
C ARG A 63 6.36 1.14 14.41
N LEU A 64 5.72 0.54 13.42
CA LEU A 64 5.03 -0.73 13.56
C LEU A 64 6.01 -1.87 13.84
N MET A 65 7.20 -1.86 13.20
CA MET A 65 8.29 -2.77 13.51
C MET A 65 8.81 -2.62 14.95
N LEU A 66 8.98 -1.40 15.43
CA LEU A 66 9.53 -1.12 16.76
C LEU A 66 8.52 -1.38 17.90
N GLY A 67 7.23 -1.39 17.59
CA GLY A 67 6.15 -1.65 18.55
C GLY A 67 5.57 -3.08 18.51
N ALA A 68 6.10 -3.94 17.64
CA ALA A 68 5.67 -5.34 17.46
C ALA A 68 6.53 -6.34 18.26
#